data_AF-B0CN19-F1
#
_entry.id   AF-B0CN19-F1
#
_cell.length_a   1.000
_cell.length_b   1.000
_cell.length_c   1.000
_cell.angle_alpha   90.00
_cell.angle_beta   90.00
_cell.angle_gamma   90.00
#
_symmetry.space_group_name_H-M   'P 1'
#
loop_
_entity.id
_entity.type
_entity.pdbx_description
1 polymer ?
#
loop_
_entity_poly.entity_id
_entity_poly.type
_entity_poly.pdbx_seq_one_letter_code
_entity_poly.pdbx_strand_id
1 'polypeptide(L)'
;MSVWHKIDDYLHLFSSPVLSFRDPDGFPFSLRCRPRQDRDTGLMVVRLPEGVPAAEGPAWLLWHSHDEEFGSLQALAVSGDLAAHGDGWSFRPRRVLPGPGLGPGGWAGVVEKIERDTARFLEERNLTAPQDIDWAALERIAESARKDNEERARAWAELP
;
A
#
# COMPACT_ATOMS: atom_id res chain seq x y z
N MET A 1 0.63 12.77 19.35
CA MET A 1 -0.41 11.74 19.13
C MET A 1 0.29 10.44 18.72
N SER A 2 0.00 9.32 19.38
CA SER A 2 0.70 8.04 19.14
C SER A 2 0.34 7.43 17.77
N VAL A 3 1.21 6.56 17.25
CA VAL A 3 0.94 5.78 16.02
C VAL A 3 -0.38 5.01 16.12
N TRP A 4 -0.66 4.50 17.32
CA TRP A 4 -1.84 3.74 17.66
C TRP A 4 -3.13 4.55 17.58
N HIS A 5 -3.15 5.77 18.11
CA HIS A 5 -4.31 6.66 18.04
C HIS A 5 -4.69 6.91 16.56
N LYS A 6 -3.69 7.21 15.71
CA LYS A 6 -3.91 7.43 14.28
C LYS A 6 -4.42 6.19 13.55
N ILE A 7 -3.98 5.00 13.96
CA ILE A 7 -4.47 3.74 13.37
C ILE A 7 -5.95 3.57 13.72
N ASP A 8 -6.33 3.83 14.97
CA ASP A 8 -7.69 3.63 15.46
C ASP A 8 -8.70 4.60 14.86
N ASP A 9 -8.26 5.83 14.60
CA ASP A 9 -9.07 6.86 13.93
C ASP A 9 -9.59 6.41 12.56
N TYR A 10 -8.92 5.47 11.89
CA TYR A 10 -9.21 5.11 10.50
C TYR A 10 -9.53 3.65 10.25
N LEU A 11 -9.16 2.72 11.15
CA LEU A 11 -9.32 1.28 10.90
C LEU A 11 -10.75 0.84 10.59
N HIS A 12 -11.74 1.52 11.17
CA HIS A 12 -13.16 1.20 10.97
C HIS A 12 -13.65 1.43 9.53
N LEU A 13 -12.87 2.14 8.69
CA LEU A 13 -13.18 2.42 7.28
C LEU A 13 -12.80 1.26 6.34
N PHE A 14 -12.12 0.23 6.84
CA PHE A 14 -11.48 -0.78 6.01
C PHE A 14 -11.78 -2.21 6.46
N SER A 15 -11.96 -3.10 5.49
CA SER A 15 -12.33 -4.51 5.74
C SER A 15 -11.17 -5.50 5.64
N SER A 16 -10.15 -5.21 4.84
CA SER A 16 -9.06 -6.15 4.56
C SER A 16 -7.72 -5.45 4.33
N PRO A 17 -6.77 -5.55 5.28
CA PRO A 17 -5.41 -5.11 5.04
C PRO A 17 -4.62 -6.06 4.14
N VAL A 18 -3.60 -5.48 3.52
CA VAL A 18 -2.51 -6.18 2.86
C VAL A 18 -1.23 -5.95 3.67
N LEU A 19 -0.56 -7.03 4.05
CA LEU A 19 0.79 -7.01 4.59
C LEU A 19 1.78 -7.18 3.44
N SER A 20 2.76 -6.29 3.38
CA SER A 20 3.89 -6.36 2.45
C SER A 20 5.21 -6.44 3.21
N PHE A 21 6.07 -7.36 2.81
CA PHE A 21 7.41 -7.59 3.38
C PHE A 21 8.35 -8.08 2.28
N ARG A 22 9.59 -8.42 2.65
CA ARG A 22 10.54 -9.07 1.75
C ARG A 22 10.69 -10.54 2.11
N ASP A 23 10.85 -11.37 1.09
CA ASP A 23 11.27 -12.75 1.28
C ASP A 23 12.77 -12.83 1.65
N PRO A 24 13.31 -14.04 1.93
CA PRO A 24 14.73 -14.20 2.27
C PRO A 24 15.70 -13.73 1.18
N ASP A 25 15.28 -13.74 -0.09
CA ASP A 25 16.08 -13.30 -1.24
C ASP A 25 15.94 -11.77 -1.48
N GLY A 26 15.08 -11.10 -0.73
CA GLY A 26 14.84 -9.67 -0.77
C GLY A 26 13.72 -9.23 -1.73
N PHE A 27 13.02 -10.16 -2.37
CA PHE A 27 11.91 -9.85 -3.26
C PHE A 27 10.66 -9.42 -2.48
N PRO A 28 9.89 -8.46 -3.00
CA PRO A 28 8.66 -8.03 -2.33
C PRO A 28 7.60 -9.12 -2.38
N PHE A 29 6.96 -9.37 -1.24
CA PHE A 29 5.84 -10.28 -1.09
C PHE A 29 4.66 -9.54 -0.44
N SER A 30 3.45 -9.77 -0.95
CA SER A 30 2.23 -9.14 -0.43
C SER A 30 1.11 -10.15 -0.27
N LEU A 31 0.40 -10.09 0.86
CA LEU A 31 -0.74 -10.96 1.12
C LEU A 31 -1.80 -10.28 1.98
N ARG A 32 -3.06 -10.66 1.78
CA ARG A 32 -4.16 -10.21 2.65
C ARG A 32 -4.06 -10.90 4.01
N CYS A 33 -4.21 -10.14 5.07
CA CYS A 33 -4.12 -10.66 6.43
C CYS A 33 -5.24 -10.12 7.33
N ARG A 34 -5.31 -10.64 8.56
CA ARG A 34 -6.21 -10.17 9.61
C ARG A 34 -5.39 -9.94 10.89
N PRO A 35 -4.65 -8.83 10.98
CA PRO A 35 -3.79 -8.55 12.12
C PRO A 35 -4.66 -8.33 13.36
N ARG A 36 -4.30 -8.97 14.47
CA ARG A 36 -4.89 -8.69 15.78
C ARG A 36 -4.02 -7.67 16.49
N GLN A 37 -4.60 -6.56 16.93
CA GLN A 37 -3.88 -5.60 17.76
C GLN A 37 -3.60 -6.19 19.14
N ASP A 38 -2.37 -6.04 19.61
CA ASP A 38 -1.93 -6.34 20.96
C ASP A 38 -1.35 -5.05 21.56
N ARG A 39 -2.17 -4.40 22.40
CA ARG A 39 -1.85 -3.07 22.94
C ARG A 39 -0.86 -3.10 24.08
N ASP A 40 -0.82 -4.19 24.82
CA ASP A 40 0.09 -4.35 25.94
C ASP A 40 1.54 -4.45 25.42
N THR A 41 1.72 -5.12 24.28
CA THR A 41 3.04 -5.26 23.64
C THR A 41 3.32 -4.19 22.57
N GLY A 42 2.30 -3.44 22.15
CA GLY A 42 2.42 -2.47 21.06
C GLY A 42 2.75 -3.14 19.73
N LEU A 43 2.17 -4.32 19.48
CA LEU A 43 2.36 -5.13 18.28
C LEU A 43 1.02 -5.40 17.58
N MET A 44 1.10 -5.74 16.30
CA MET A 44 0.01 -6.40 15.58
C MET A 44 0.42 -7.85 15.35
N VAL A 45 -0.30 -8.80 15.92
CA VAL A 45 -0.06 -10.23 15.70
C VAL A 45 -0.67 -10.64 14.37
N VAL A 46 0.13 -11.27 13.51
CA VAL A 46 -0.27 -11.70 12.16
C VAL A 46 -0.02 -13.21 12.03
N ARG A 47 -1.00 -13.92 11.49
CA ARG A 47 -0.80 -15.31 11.02
C ARG A 47 -0.61 -15.29 9.52
N LEU A 48 0.51 -15.85 9.08
CA LEU A 48 0.79 -16.06 7.66
C LEU A 48 0.43 -17.51 7.32
N PRO A 49 -0.15 -17.79 6.13
CA PRO A 49 -0.32 -19.15 5.65
C PRO A 49 0.99 -19.93 5.63
N GLU A 50 0.90 -21.25 5.75
CA GLU A 50 2.06 -22.14 5.59
C GLU A 50 2.68 -21.98 4.20
N GLY A 51 4.00 -22.08 4.11
CA GLY A 51 4.76 -21.93 2.86
C GLY A 51 5.01 -20.48 2.43
N VAL A 52 4.50 -19.48 3.16
CA VAL A 52 4.83 -18.07 2.90
C VAL A 52 6.30 -17.81 3.28
N PRO A 53 7.15 -17.34 2.34
CA PRO A 53 8.57 -17.12 2.58
C PRO A 53 8.76 -15.77 3.27
N ALA A 54 8.30 -15.61 4.51
CA ALA A 54 8.49 -14.37 5.25
C ALA A 54 9.88 -14.30 5.89
N ALA A 55 10.50 -13.12 5.81
CA ALA A 55 11.72 -12.79 6.53
C ALA A 55 11.47 -11.62 7.50
N GLU A 56 12.22 -11.58 8.60
CA GLU A 56 12.20 -10.45 9.51
C GLU A 56 12.76 -9.20 8.83
N GLY A 57 12.18 -8.04 9.12
CA GLY A 57 12.67 -6.76 8.61
C GLY A 57 11.56 -5.77 8.24
N PRO A 58 11.89 -4.75 7.42
CA PRO A 58 10.96 -3.70 7.05
C PRO A 58 9.71 -4.25 6.39
N ALA A 59 8.55 -3.80 6.87
CA ALA A 59 7.25 -4.22 6.39
C ALA A 59 6.25 -3.08 6.38
N TRP A 60 5.15 -3.30 5.68
CA TRP A 60 4.07 -2.34 5.50
C TRP A 60 2.72 -3.03 5.68
N LEU A 61 1.82 -2.38 6.42
CA LEU A 61 0.41 -2.73 6.40
C LEU A 61 -0.35 -1.63 5.68
N LEU A 62 -1.09 -2.02 4.64
CA LEU A 62 -1.93 -1.13 3.86
C LEU A 62 -3.38 -1.57 4.01
N TRP A 63 -4.21 -0.64 4.48
CA TRP A 63 -5.65 -0.72 4.35
C TRP A 63 -6.07 0.25 3.26
N HIS A 64 -6.95 -0.20 2.36
CA HIS A 64 -7.59 0.71 1.41
C HIS A 64 -9.02 0.26 1.13
N SER A 65 -9.84 1.21 0.71
CA SER A 65 -11.20 1.03 0.23
C SER A 65 -11.42 1.96 -0.96
N HIS A 66 -12.24 1.54 -1.91
CA HIS A 66 -12.66 2.34 -3.06
C HIS A 66 -13.99 1.81 -3.59
N ASP A 67 -14.74 2.64 -4.30
CA ASP A 67 -15.82 2.18 -5.19
C ASP A 67 -15.25 1.55 -6.48
N GLU A 68 -16.13 0.98 -7.31
CA GLU A 68 -15.75 0.30 -8.55
C GLU A 68 -15.05 1.23 -9.56
N GLU A 69 -15.22 2.55 -9.41
CA GLU A 69 -14.65 3.57 -10.29
C GLU A 69 -13.40 4.25 -9.70
N PHE A 70 -12.94 3.81 -8.52
CA PHE A 70 -11.87 4.43 -7.73
C PHE A 70 -12.11 5.89 -7.28
N GLY A 71 -13.35 6.39 -7.38
CA GLY A 71 -13.72 7.77 -7.08
C GLY A 71 -13.67 8.12 -5.58
N SER A 72 -13.79 7.12 -4.72
CA SER A 72 -13.78 7.25 -3.25
C SER A 72 -12.60 6.54 -2.59
N LEU A 73 -11.44 6.48 -3.26
CA LEU A 73 -10.26 5.82 -2.71
C LEU A 73 -9.83 6.46 -1.38
N GLN A 74 -9.80 5.63 -0.34
CA GLN A 74 -9.23 5.91 0.97
C GLN A 74 -8.11 4.92 1.25
N ALA A 75 -7.00 5.38 1.84
CA ALA A 75 -5.92 4.49 2.21
C ALA A 75 -5.23 4.89 3.53
N LEU A 76 -5.03 3.91 4.40
CA LEU A 76 -4.18 3.97 5.58
C LEU A 76 -2.96 3.09 5.34
N ALA A 77 -1.78 3.69 5.23
CA ALA A 77 -0.53 2.95 5.16
C ALA A 77 0.23 3.08 6.48
N VAL A 78 0.77 1.97 6.98
CA VAL A 78 1.59 1.94 8.19
C VAL A 78 2.89 1.23 7.86
N SER A 79 4.01 1.95 7.99
CA SER A 79 5.34 1.35 7.88
C SER A 79 5.82 0.88 9.25
N GLY A 80 6.51 -0.25 9.27
CA GLY A 80 6.99 -0.88 10.50
C GLY A 80 7.99 -1.99 10.20
N ASP A 81 8.12 -2.92 11.14
CA ASP A 81 8.92 -4.14 10.95
C ASP A 81 8.08 -5.37 11.22
N LEU A 82 8.33 -6.42 10.45
CA LEU A 82 7.87 -7.77 10.68
C LEU A 82 8.94 -8.55 11.47
N ALA A 83 8.52 -9.28 12.50
CA ALA A 83 9.40 -10.10 13.33
C ALA A 83 8.70 -11.39 13.76
N ALA A 84 9.45 -12.46 14.03
CA ALA A 84 8.90 -13.68 14.59
C ALA A 84 8.27 -13.41 15.98
N HIS A 85 7.15 -14.06 16.27
CA HIS A 85 6.43 -13.90 17.54
C HIS A 85 5.66 -15.17 17.91
N GLY A 86 6.22 -15.95 18.86
CA GLY A 86 5.71 -17.28 19.17
C GLY A 86 5.72 -18.18 17.93
N ASP A 87 4.61 -18.85 17.66
CA ASP A 87 4.42 -19.69 16.46
C ASP A 87 3.95 -18.91 15.22
N GLY A 88 4.13 -17.58 15.21
CA GLY A 88 3.64 -16.71 14.15
C GLY A 88 4.49 -15.47 13.96
N TRP A 89 3.85 -14.41 13.49
CA TRP A 89 4.53 -13.17 13.14
C TRP A 89 3.91 -11.99 13.89
N SER A 90 4.72 -10.96 14.10
CA SER A 90 4.26 -9.68 14.63
C SER A 90 4.73 -8.56 13.73
N PHE A 91 3.89 -7.55 13.59
CA PHE A 91 4.21 -6.29 12.95
C PHE A 91 4.29 -5.20 14.00
N ARG A 92 5.41 -4.49 14.08
CA ARG A 92 5.60 -3.34 14.97
C ARG A 92 5.37 -2.04 14.18
N PRO A 93 4.27 -1.30 14.42
CA PRO A 93 4.03 -0.03 13.75
C PRO A 93 5.09 1.01 14.14
N ARG A 94 5.69 1.68 13.16
CA ARG A 94 6.62 2.81 13.41
C ARG A 94 6.04 4.15 12.98
N ARG A 95 5.38 4.18 11.82
CA ARG A 95 4.88 5.43 11.24
C ARG A 95 3.62 5.19 10.44
N VAL A 96 2.60 6.01 10.71
CA VAL A 96 1.44 6.14 9.82
C VAL A 96 1.81 7.08 8.69
N LEU A 97 1.55 6.61 7.48
CA LEU A 97 1.65 7.35 6.24
C LEU A 97 0.23 7.72 5.82
N PRO A 98 -0.12 9.02 5.86
CA PRO A 98 -1.44 9.46 5.41
C PRO A 98 -1.56 9.12 3.92
N GLY A 99 -2.54 8.28 3.59
CA GLY A 99 -2.90 8.00 2.21
C GLY A 99 -4.00 8.94 1.72
N PRO A 100 -4.33 8.85 0.42
CA PRO A 100 -5.46 9.56 -0.15
C PRO A 100 -6.74 9.38 0.68
N GLY A 101 -7.53 10.46 0.76
CA GLY A 101 -8.83 10.46 1.44
C GLY A 101 -8.79 10.53 2.97
N LEU A 102 -7.62 10.48 3.63
CA LEU A 102 -7.50 10.58 5.09
C LEU A 102 -6.82 11.88 5.55
N GLY A 103 -7.31 12.45 6.67
CA GLY A 103 -6.69 13.58 7.36
C GLY A 103 -7.12 14.98 6.89
N PRO A 104 -6.59 16.06 7.51
CA PRO A 104 -6.93 17.44 7.17
C PRO A 104 -6.60 17.75 5.72
N GLY A 105 -7.58 18.25 4.96
CA GLY A 105 -7.44 18.57 3.53
C GLY A 105 -7.71 17.39 2.59
N GLY A 106 -7.87 16.16 3.08
CA GLY A 106 -8.23 14.99 2.28
C GLY A 106 -7.39 14.86 1.00
N TRP A 107 -8.05 14.68 -0.14
CA TRP A 107 -7.40 14.63 -1.45
C TRP A 107 -6.64 15.90 -1.83
N ALA A 108 -7.15 17.09 -1.49
CA ALA A 108 -6.50 18.35 -1.81
C ALA A 108 -5.13 18.44 -1.12
N GLY A 109 -5.05 18.09 0.17
CA GLY A 109 -3.79 18.07 0.91
C GLY A 109 -2.77 17.07 0.37
N VAL A 110 -3.23 15.96 -0.21
CA VAL A 110 -2.36 14.97 -0.88
C VAL A 110 -1.82 15.53 -2.19
N VAL A 111 -2.65 16.15 -3.02
CA VAL A 111 -2.23 16.80 -4.27
C VAL A 111 -1.20 17.89 -3.99
N GLU A 112 -1.48 18.80 -3.05
CA GLU A 112 -0.55 19.87 -2.66
C GLU A 112 0.82 19.31 -2.20
N LYS A 113 0.81 18.19 -1.48
CA LYS A 113 2.04 17.53 -1.04
C LYS A 113 2.80 16.93 -2.23
N ILE A 114 2.12 16.27 -3.16
CA ILE A 114 2.73 15.69 -4.37
C ILE A 114 3.36 16.79 -5.22
N GLU A 115 2.64 17.88 -5.47
CA GLU A 115 3.16 19.02 -6.23
C GLU A 115 4.43 19.58 -5.59
N ARG A 116 4.43 19.78 -4.27
CA ARG A 116 5.60 20.27 -3.53
C ARG A 116 6.79 19.32 -3.59
N ASP A 117 6.55 18.02 -3.39
CA ASP A 117 7.61 17.02 -3.40
C ASP A 117 8.19 16.83 -4.83
N THR A 118 7.34 16.88 -5.86
CA THR A 118 7.76 16.85 -7.27
C THR A 118 8.57 18.08 -7.63
N ALA A 119 8.12 19.29 -7.26
CA ALA A 119 8.86 20.51 -7.51
C ALA A 119 10.28 20.46 -6.90
N ARG A 120 10.38 20.04 -5.63
CA ARG A 120 11.67 19.84 -4.96
C ARG A 120 12.54 18.80 -5.67
N PHE A 121 11.97 17.65 -6.03
CA PHE A 121 12.71 16.59 -6.73
C PHE A 121 13.31 17.07 -8.05
N LEU A 122 12.53 17.83 -8.83
CA LEU A 122 12.94 18.40 -10.12
C LEU A 122 14.05 19.43 -9.94
N GLU A 123 13.90 20.35 -8.97
CA GLU A 123 14.90 21.35 -8.63
C GLU A 123 16.23 20.71 -8.22
N GLU A 124 16.20 19.76 -7.28
CA GLU A 124 17.39 19.02 -6.81
C GLU A 124 18.16 18.31 -7.94
N ARG A 125 17.46 17.96 -9.03
CA ARG A 125 18.02 17.22 -10.17
C ARG A 125 18.24 18.09 -11.40
N ASN A 126 17.97 19.39 -11.32
CA ASN A 126 18.02 20.30 -12.46
C ASN A 126 17.19 19.78 -13.66
N LEU A 127 16.01 19.25 -13.37
CA LEU A 127 15.06 18.73 -14.35
C LEU A 127 13.89 19.70 -14.51
N THR A 128 13.30 19.73 -15.70
CA THR A 128 12.04 20.44 -15.96
C THR A 128 10.88 19.45 -15.99
N ALA A 129 9.71 19.88 -15.53
CA ALA A 129 8.50 19.10 -15.69
C ALA A 129 8.17 18.95 -17.19
N PRO A 130 7.79 17.76 -17.68
CA PRO A 130 7.32 17.59 -19.05
C PRO A 130 6.15 18.52 -19.34
N GLN A 131 6.24 19.31 -20.41
CA GLN A 131 5.15 20.22 -20.83
C GLN A 131 4.20 19.54 -21.83
N ASP A 132 4.75 18.64 -22.65
CA ASP A 132 4.03 17.96 -23.72
C ASP A 132 3.92 16.46 -23.40
N ILE A 133 2.86 16.09 -22.68
CA ILE A 133 2.51 14.68 -22.48
C ILE A 133 1.69 14.23 -23.69
N ASP A 134 2.18 13.24 -24.44
CA ASP A 134 1.40 12.59 -25.51
C ASP A 134 0.34 11.67 -24.89
N TRP A 135 -0.78 12.27 -24.49
CA TRP A 135 -1.93 11.56 -23.92
C TRP A 135 -2.46 10.48 -24.86
N ALA A 136 -2.45 10.72 -26.17
CA ALA A 136 -2.90 9.75 -27.15
C ALA A 136 -1.97 8.51 -27.19
N ALA A 137 -0.65 8.69 -27.02
CA ALA A 137 0.27 7.56 -26.87
C ALA A 137 0.01 6.78 -25.58
N LEU A 138 -0.21 7.47 -24.46
CA LEU A 138 -0.53 6.82 -23.19
C LEU A 138 -1.84 6.03 -23.27
N GLU A 139 -2.87 6.58 -23.92
CA GLU A 139 -4.14 5.88 -24.16
C GLU A 139 -3.95 4.61 -25.00
N ARG A 140 -3.15 4.67 -26.08
CA ARG A 140 -2.83 3.49 -26.88
C ARG A 140 -2.12 2.40 -26.06
N ILE A 141 -1.16 2.80 -25.21
CA ILE A 141 -0.46 1.87 -24.31
C ILE A 141 -1.45 1.26 -23.31
N ALA A 142 -2.31 2.07 -22.70
CA ALA A 142 -3.30 1.60 -21.74
C ALA A 142 -4.32 0.63 -22.37
N GLU A 143 -4.75 0.89 -23.61
CA GLU A 143 -5.64 -0.01 -24.33
C GLU A 143 -4.97 -1.34 -24.67
N SER A 144 -3.71 -1.32 -25.11
CA SER A 144 -2.92 -2.54 -25.35
C SER A 144 -2.81 -3.38 -24.07
N ALA A 145 -2.42 -2.76 -22.95
CA ALA A 145 -2.28 -3.45 -21.67
C ALA A 145 -3.62 -4.03 -21.17
N ARG A 146 -4.74 -3.36 -21.45
CA ARG A 146 -6.08 -3.87 -21.10
C ARG A 146 -6.41 -5.15 -21.87
N LYS A 147 -6.16 -5.17 -23.18
CA LYS A 147 -6.36 -6.36 -24.02
C LYS A 147 -5.49 -7.53 -23.53
N ASP A 148 -4.21 -7.27 -23.25
CA ASP A 148 -3.29 -8.29 -22.73
C ASP A 148 -3.77 -8.85 -21.38
N ASN A 149 -4.27 -7.99 -20.49
CA ASN A 149 -4.79 -8.42 -19.19
C ASN A 149 -6.09 -9.23 -19.33
N GLU A 150 -6.98 -8.87 -20.25
CA GLU A 150 -8.20 -9.65 -20.55
C GLU A 150 -7.85 -11.04 -21.09
N GLU A 151 -6.87 -11.14 -21.99
CA GLU A 151 -6.39 -12.42 -22.52
C GLU A 151 -5.76 -13.28 -21.42
N ARG A 152 -4.90 -12.68 -20.56
CA ARG A 152 -4.31 -13.38 -19.41
C ARG A 152 -5.37 -13.85 -18.41
N ALA A 153 -6.37 -13.01 -18.13
CA ALA A 153 -7.46 -13.37 -17.21
C ALA A 153 -8.29 -14.54 -17.77
N ARG A 154 -8.57 -14.56 -19.07
CA ARG A 154 -9.23 -15.71 -19.73
C ARG A 154 -8.37 -16.97 -19.64
N ALA A 155 -7.08 -16.88 -19.95
CA ALA A 155 -6.17 -18.02 -19.83
C ALA A 155 -6.10 -18.57 -18.40
N TRP A 156 -6.18 -17.71 -17.38
CA TRP A 156 -6.20 -18.13 -15.97
C TRP A 156 -7.53 -18.77 -15.56
N ALA A 157 -8.65 -18.35 -16.15
CA ALA A 157 -9.96 -18.95 -15.90
C ALA A 157 -10.11 -20.36 -16.52
N GLU A 158 -9.27 -20.70 -17.50
CA GLU A 158 -9.24 -22.01 -18.17
C GLU A 158 -8.25 -23.00 -17.53
N LEU A 159 -7.49 -22.58 -16.51
CA LEU A 159 -6.64 -23.48 -15.74
C LEU A 159 -7.49 -24.39 -14.82
N PRO A 160 -7.18 -25.69 -14.73
CA PRO A 160 -7.95 -26.66 -13.95
C PRO A 160 -7.83 -26.47 -12.43
#